data_AF-A0A7D8UT24-F1
#
_entry.id   AF-A0A7D8UT24-F1
#
_cell.length_a   1.000
_cell.length_b   1.000
_cell.length_c   1.000
_cell.angle_alpha   90.00
_cell.angle_beta   90.00
_cell.angle_gamma   90.00
#
_symmetry.space_group_name_H-M   'P 1'
#
loop_
_entity.id
_entity.type
_entity.pdbx_description
1 polymer ?
#
loop_
_entity_poly.entity_id
_entity_poly.type
_entity_poly.pdbx_seq_one_letter_code
_entity_poly.pdbx_strand_id
1 'polypeptide(L)'
;MSEFHDAVSSLLEALEKGLSIIKAQKKKRPKHQASSKKAPEVHLNRSLKKNHAEVKKMYSRDLARFGAGFAAGDAEARSSISRILTRLSTGFLSIIERFTKVGSTSSDCQALLNLSNITRNETIQTFDQLSKRLSSSSLALAPKKQSLDARHGRNGHQYKTKKSTAYHTRAKSSPNVSVTRNG
;
A
#
# COMPACT_ATOMS: atom_id res chain seq x y z
N MET A 1 10.15 -16.12 3.50
CA MET A 1 8.96 -15.26 3.71
C MET A 1 9.24 -13.93 3.03
N SER A 2 8.22 -13.11 2.78
CA SER A 2 8.38 -11.87 2.01
C SER A 2 8.91 -10.71 2.86
N GLU A 3 9.80 -9.91 2.28
CA GLU A 3 10.48 -8.77 2.93
C GLU A 3 9.51 -7.80 3.63
N PHE A 4 8.36 -7.51 3.00
CA PHE A 4 7.33 -6.64 3.60
C PHE A 4 6.66 -7.29 4.83
N HIS A 5 6.37 -8.59 4.79
CA HIS A 5 5.81 -9.34 5.91
C HIS A 5 6.77 -9.36 7.11
N ASP A 6 8.06 -9.57 6.83
CA ASP A 6 9.10 -9.62 7.86
C ASP A 6 9.28 -8.23 8.52
N ALA A 7 9.20 -7.16 7.73
CA ALA A 7 9.26 -5.79 8.23
C ALA A 7 8.04 -5.41 9.08
N VAL A 8 6.83 -5.82 8.69
CA VAL A 8 5.61 -5.62 9.49
C VAL A 8 5.66 -6.42 10.79
N SER A 9 6.16 -7.66 10.73
CA SER A 9 6.33 -8.51 11.93
C SER A 9 7.32 -7.87 12.91
N SER A 10 8.46 -7.38 12.40
CA SER A 10 9.44 -6.64 13.20
C SER A 10 8.87 -5.37 13.84
N LEU A 11 7.97 -4.68 13.14
CA LEU A 11 7.27 -3.50 13.67
C LEU A 11 6.32 -3.85 14.81
N LEU A 12 5.57 -4.96 14.68
CA LEU A 12 4.70 -5.45 15.74
C LEU A 12 5.53 -5.88 16.97
N GLU A 13 6.63 -6.59 16.76
CA GLU A 13 7.55 -6.95 17.84
C GLU A 13 8.14 -5.73 18.54
N ALA A 14 8.51 -4.68 17.81
CA ALA A 14 9.05 -3.45 18.39
C ALA A 14 8.01 -2.77 19.31
N LEU A 15 6.74 -2.74 18.91
CA LEU A 15 5.64 -2.25 19.74
C LEU A 15 5.45 -3.11 21.01
N GLU A 16 5.56 -4.44 20.89
CA GLU A 16 5.46 -5.37 22.02
C GLU A 16 6.63 -5.25 23.01
N LYS A 17 7.85 -5.10 22.48
CA LYS A 17 9.06 -4.84 23.28
C LYS A 17 8.92 -3.53 24.06
N GLY A 18 8.44 -2.46 23.42
CA GLY A 18 8.13 -1.20 24.08
C GLY A 18 7.12 -1.35 25.22
N LEU A 19 6.05 -2.11 25.01
CA LEU A 19 5.06 -2.44 26.05
C LEU A 19 5.65 -3.17 27.25
N SER A 20 6.53 -4.14 27.01
CA SER A 20 7.16 -4.94 28.05
C SER A 20 8.09 -4.10 28.93
N ILE A 21 8.84 -3.18 28.32
CA ILE A 21 9.76 -2.29 29.04
C ILE A 21 8.99 -1.31 29.94
N ILE A 22 7.91 -0.71 29.44
CA ILE A 22 7.05 0.20 30.24
C ILE A 22 6.45 -0.55 31.45
N LYS A 23 6.01 -1.79 31.25
CA LYS A 23 5.50 -2.64 32.35
C LYS A 23 6.58 -2.96 33.38
N ALA A 24 7.80 -3.26 32.93
CA ALA A 24 8.93 -3.56 33.82
C ALA A 24 9.33 -2.35 34.68
N GLN A 25 9.34 -1.15 34.09
CA GLN A 25 9.61 0.10 34.82
C GLN A 25 8.58 0.36 35.92
N LYS A 26 7.31 0.05 35.68
CA LYS A 26 6.24 0.15 36.69
C LYS A 26 6.50 -0.71 37.93
N LYS A 27 7.05 -1.92 37.75
CA LYS A 27 7.32 -2.85 38.85
C LYS A 27 8.52 -2.44 39.72
N LYS A 28 9.48 -1.70 39.14
CA LYS A 28 10.70 -1.26 39.84
C LYS A 28 10.50 -0.03 40.74
N ARG A 29 9.33 0.63 40.72
CA ARG A 29 9.08 1.85 41.50
C ARG A 29 8.55 1.54 42.92
N PRO A 30 9.15 2.12 43.98
CA PRO A 30 8.66 1.94 45.35
C PRO A 30 7.25 2.53 45.55
N LYS A 31 6.42 1.86 46.35
CA LYS A 31 4.98 2.15 46.58
C LYS A 31 4.68 3.61 46.94
N HIS A 32 5.62 4.35 47.55
CA HIS A 32 5.43 5.74 47.97
C HIS A 32 5.40 6.78 46.82
N GLN A 33 6.02 6.52 45.66
CA GLN A 33 5.94 7.43 44.50
C GLN A 33 4.83 7.07 43.51
N ALA A 34 4.08 6.00 43.79
CA ALA A 34 3.16 5.39 42.84
C ALA A 34 1.81 6.11 42.71
N SER A 35 1.41 7.04 43.59
CA SER A 35 0.04 7.58 43.57
C SER A 35 -0.20 8.70 42.55
N SER A 36 0.78 9.57 42.28
CA SER A 36 0.59 10.76 41.43
C SER A 36 0.97 10.57 39.94
N LYS A 37 1.99 9.77 39.63
CA LYS A 37 2.51 9.59 38.24
C LYS A 37 1.88 8.44 37.44
N LYS A 38 0.79 7.82 37.94
CA LYS A 38 0.18 6.62 37.33
C LYS A 38 -0.56 6.89 36.01
N ALA A 39 -1.16 8.07 35.85
CA ALA A 39 -2.07 8.33 34.73
C ALA A 39 -1.39 8.29 33.35
N PRO A 40 -0.21 8.92 33.13
CA PRO A 40 0.44 8.93 31.81
C PRO A 40 0.87 7.54 31.35
N GLU A 41 1.39 6.71 32.26
CA GLU A 41 1.87 5.37 31.93
C GLU A 41 0.73 4.37 31.66
N VAL A 42 -0.38 4.48 32.41
CA VAL A 42 -1.58 3.66 32.16
C VAL A 42 -2.15 4.00 30.78
N HIS A 43 -2.24 5.29 30.46
CA HIS A 43 -2.73 5.75 29.17
C HIS A 43 -1.80 5.27 28.04
N LEU A 44 -0.49 5.45 28.18
CA LEU A 44 0.51 4.97 27.21
C LEU A 44 0.40 3.45 26.98
N ASN A 45 0.27 2.65 28.04
CA ASN A 45 0.14 1.20 27.91
C ASN A 45 -1.13 0.80 27.15
N ARG A 46 -2.25 1.44 27.45
CA ARG A 46 -3.53 1.19 26.76
C ARG A 46 -3.42 1.56 25.27
N SER A 47 -2.83 2.72 24.97
CA SER A 47 -2.68 3.20 23.60
C SER A 47 -1.72 2.33 22.79
N LEU A 48 -0.56 1.94 23.33
CA LEU A 48 0.36 1.02 22.66
C LEU A 48 -0.28 -0.34 22.36
N LYS A 49 -1.03 -0.91 23.31
CA LYS A 49 -1.79 -2.16 23.09
C LYS A 49 -2.82 -2.00 21.98
N LYS A 50 -3.57 -0.88 21.99
CA LYS A 50 -4.53 -0.56 20.95
C LYS A 50 -3.85 -0.46 19.59
N ASN A 51 -2.75 0.30 19.51
CA ASN A 51 -2.01 0.52 18.28
C ASN A 51 -1.47 -0.78 17.69
N HIS A 52 -0.88 -1.65 18.53
CA HIS A 52 -0.45 -2.98 18.12
C HIS A 52 -1.61 -3.83 17.59
N ALA A 53 -2.72 -3.90 18.33
CA ALA A 53 -3.89 -4.68 17.93
C ALA A 53 -4.51 -4.17 16.62
N GLU A 54 -4.54 -2.85 16.42
CA GLU A 54 -5.09 -2.20 15.23
C GLU A 54 -4.21 -2.46 14.00
N VAL A 55 -2.89 -2.29 14.10
CA VAL A 55 -1.95 -2.63 13.01
C VAL A 55 -2.07 -4.11 12.65
N LYS A 56 -2.06 -5.00 13.64
CA LYS A 56 -2.21 -6.45 13.41
C LYS A 56 -3.52 -6.77 12.71
N LYS A 57 -4.64 -6.21 13.19
CA LYS A 57 -5.97 -6.42 12.61
C LYS A 57 -6.02 -5.96 11.15
N MET A 58 -5.51 -4.77 10.85
CA MET A 58 -5.50 -4.23 9.49
C MET A 58 -4.62 -5.07 8.56
N TYR A 59 -3.43 -5.45 9.03
CA TYR A 59 -2.54 -6.32 8.27
C TYR A 59 -3.17 -7.67 7.97
N SER A 60 -3.76 -8.34 8.97
CA SER A 60 -4.43 -9.63 8.78
C SER A 60 -5.63 -9.54 7.85
N ARG A 61 -6.40 -8.45 7.89
CA ARG A 61 -7.53 -8.20 6.99
C ARG A 61 -7.05 -8.12 5.54
N ASP A 62 -6.04 -7.30 5.27
CA ASP A 62 -5.58 -7.06 3.90
C ASP A 62 -4.79 -8.27 3.36
N LEU A 63 -4.06 -8.96 4.24
CA LEU A 63 -3.44 -10.25 3.92
C LEU A 63 -4.48 -11.32 3.54
N ALA A 64 -5.60 -11.41 4.27
CA ALA A 64 -6.68 -12.34 3.91
C ALA A 64 -7.36 -11.98 2.57
N ARG A 65 -7.38 -10.70 2.22
CA ARG A 65 -8.02 -10.20 0.98
C ARG A 65 -7.16 -10.37 -0.26
N PHE A 66 -5.87 -10.06 -0.17
CA PHE A 66 -4.95 -10.00 -1.32
C PHE A 66 -3.90 -11.11 -1.31
N GLY A 67 -3.81 -11.90 -0.24
CA GLY A 67 -2.93 -13.04 -0.11
C GLY A 67 -1.44 -12.68 -0.24
N ALA A 68 -0.70 -13.54 -0.93
CA ALA A 68 0.75 -13.41 -1.08
C ALA A 68 1.19 -12.09 -1.75
N GLY A 69 0.36 -11.49 -2.62
CA GLY A 69 0.68 -10.21 -3.25
C GLY A 69 0.80 -9.07 -2.24
N PHE A 70 -0.03 -9.07 -1.20
CA PHE A 70 0.08 -8.11 -0.11
C PHE A 70 1.20 -8.46 0.86
N ALA A 71 1.44 -9.75 1.11
CA ALA A 71 2.59 -10.19 1.91
C ALA A 71 3.92 -9.75 1.27
N ALA A 72 4.03 -9.83 -0.06
CA ALA A 72 5.20 -9.40 -0.83
C ALA A 72 5.44 -7.89 -0.73
N GLY A 73 4.37 -7.12 -0.86
CA GLY A 73 4.43 -5.66 -0.95
C GLY A 73 5.05 -5.18 -2.26
N ASP A 74 4.82 -3.91 -2.59
CA ASP A 74 5.54 -3.22 -3.66
C ASP A 74 6.76 -2.46 -3.10
N ALA A 75 7.59 -1.90 -3.99
CA ALA A 75 8.80 -1.18 -3.59
C ALA A 75 8.49 0.03 -2.67
N GLU A 76 7.37 0.71 -2.93
CA GLU A 76 6.94 1.88 -2.17
C GLU A 76 6.50 1.51 -0.75
N ALA A 77 5.71 0.44 -0.61
CA ALA A 77 5.23 -0.07 0.67
C ALA A 77 6.39 -0.62 1.52
N ARG A 78 7.33 -1.34 0.89
CA ARG A 78 8.55 -1.83 1.54
C ARG A 78 9.41 -0.70 2.08
N SER A 79 9.69 0.30 1.25
CA SER A 79 10.46 1.48 1.65
C SER A 79 9.77 2.24 2.80
N SER A 80 8.45 2.41 2.71
CA SER A 80 7.66 3.12 3.72
C SER A 80 7.69 2.42 5.07
N ILE A 81 7.42 1.10 5.12
CA ILE A 81 7.47 0.33 6.37
C ILE A 81 8.88 0.31 6.96
N SER A 82 9.91 0.14 6.13
CA SER A 82 11.31 0.15 6.61
C SER A 82 11.66 1.48 7.30
N ARG A 83 11.27 2.61 6.71
CA ARG A 83 11.46 3.94 7.30
C ARG A 83 10.68 4.09 8.61
N ILE A 84 9.43 3.63 8.65
CA ILE A 84 8.59 3.67 9.86
C ILE A 84 9.21 2.84 10.97
N LEU A 85 9.63 1.60 10.67
CA LEU A 85 10.27 0.68 11.62
C LEU A 85 11.55 1.26 12.19
N THR A 86 12.39 1.86 11.35
CA THR A 86 13.65 2.50 11.76
C THR A 86 13.36 3.64 12.73
N ARG A 87 12.44 4.55 12.37
CA ARG A 87 12.07 5.68 13.23
C ARG A 87 11.48 5.22 14.56
N LEU A 88 10.63 4.18 14.52
CA LEU A 88 10.02 3.60 15.72
C LEU A 88 11.11 3.01 16.64
N SER A 89 12.01 2.20 16.09
CA SER A 89 13.06 1.52 16.85
C SER A 89 14.04 2.51 17.49
N THR A 90 14.50 3.50 16.72
CA THR A 90 15.37 4.56 17.22
C THR A 90 14.67 5.41 18.28
N GLY A 91 13.43 5.83 18.02
CA GLY A 91 12.67 6.65 18.97
C GLY A 91 12.36 5.89 20.27
N PHE A 92 12.02 4.60 20.19
CA PHE A 92 11.87 3.75 21.38
C PHE A 92 13.17 3.66 22.16
N LEU A 93 14.28 3.34 21.49
CA LEU A 93 15.57 3.19 22.15
C LEU A 93 15.97 4.48 22.89
N SER A 94 15.86 5.64 22.24
CA SER A 94 16.19 6.92 22.85
C SER A 94 15.32 7.25 24.08
N ILE A 95 14.02 6.92 24.05
CA ILE A 95 13.14 7.23 25.19
C ILE A 95 13.32 6.20 26.32
N ILE A 96 13.55 4.93 25.98
CA ILE A 96 13.84 3.87 26.94
C ILE A 96 15.16 4.13 27.66
N GLU A 97 16.19 4.59 26.95
CA GLU A 97 17.47 4.95 27.54
C GLU A 97 17.29 6.05 28.61
N ARG A 98 16.48 7.08 28.31
CA ARG A 98 16.12 8.12 29.28
C ARG A 98 15.35 7.56 30.47
N PHE A 99 14.41 6.62 30.24
CA PHE A 99 13.71 5.92 31.33
C PHE A 99 14.66 5.18 32.26
N THR A 100 15.72 4.58 31.72
CA THR A 100 16.70 3.84 32.53
C THR A 100 17.68 4.75 33.28
N LYS A 101 18.06 5.90 32.70
CA LYS A 101 19.04 6.82 33.29
C LYS A 101 18.43 7.79 34.32
N VAL A 102 17.29 8.38 34.00
CA VAL A 102 16.69 9.50 34.76
C VAL A 102 15.31 9.14 35.32
N GLY A 103 14.74 8.01 34.89
CA GLY A 103 13.37 7.59 35.20
C GLY A 103 12.35 8.10 34.18
N SER A 104 11.15 7.50 34.14
CA SER A 104 10.09 7.98 33.24
C SER A 104 9.51 9.32 33.69
N THR A 105 9.49 10.28 32.77
CA THR A 105 8.80 11.57 32.92
C THR A 105 7.45 11.53 32.18
N SER A 106 6.54 12.45 32.51
CA SER A 106 5.27 12.58 31.78
C SER A 106 5.49 13.00 30.32
N SER A 107 6.51 13.82 30.06
CA SER A 107 6.86 14.26 28.70
C SER A 107 7.39 13.11 27.86
N ASP A 108 8.24 12.24 28.40
CA ASP A 108 8.71 11.05 27.70
C ASP A 108 7.58 10.04 27.43
N CYS A 109 6.65 9.87 28.38
CA CYS A 109 5.46 9.04 28.17
C CYS A 109 4.60 9.58 27.01
N GLN A 110 4.46 10.90 26.92
CA GLN A 110 3.74 11.54 25.83
C GLN A 110 4.51 11.47 24.49
N ALA A 111 5.84 11.62 24.52
CA ALA A 111 6.66 11.43 23.32
C ALA A 111 6.50 10.01 22.73
N LEU A 112 6.50 8.98 23.59
CA LEU A 112 6.24 7.60 23.18
C LEU A 112 4.84 7.39 22.63
N LEU A 113 3.84 8.00 23.26
CA LEU A 113 2.46 7.91 22.82
C LEU A 113 2.28 8.53 21.44
N ASN A 114 2.82 9.73 21.23
CA ASN A 114 2.80 10.42 19.95
C ASN A 114 3.53 9.61 18.87
N LEU A 115 4.76 9.14 19.17
CA LEU A 115 5.53 8.31 18.24
C LEU A 115 4.76 7.04 17.85
N SER A 116 4.12 6.37 18.81
CA SER A 116 3.33 5.18 18.56
C SER A 116 2.09 5.48 17.70
N ASN A 117 1.39 6.58 17.97
CA ASN A 117 0.21 6.98 17.20
C ASN A 117 0.56 7.36 15.75
N ILE A 118 1.65 8.10 15.55
CA ILE A 118 2.15 8.46 14.21
C ILE A 118 2.54 7.18 13.46
N THR A 119 3.30 6.29 14.10
CA THR A 119 3.72 5.00 13.54
C THR A 119 2.51 4.17 13.11
N ARG A 120 1.48 4.06 13.97
CA ARG A 120 0.24 3.37 13.64
C ARG A 120 -0.42 3.97 12.41
N ASN A 121 -0.63 5.29 12.40
CA ASN A 121 -1.33 5.97 11.30
C ASN A 121 -0.60 5.80 9.97
N GLU A 122 0.72 6.01 9.94
CA GLU A 122 1.52 5.85 8.73
C GLU A 122 1.55 4.38 8.25
N THR A 123 1.60 3.42 9.18
CA THR A 123 1.56 1.98 8.85
C THR A 123 0.22 1.61 8.19
N ILE A 124 -0.90 2.05 8.78
CA ILE A 124 -2.24 1.82 8.23
C ILE A 124 -2.38 2.50 6.86
N GLN A 125 -1.90 3.73 6.73
CA GLN A 125 -1.91 4.44 5.45
C GLN A 125 -1.11 3.70 4.38
N THR A 126 0.04 3.12 4.75
CA THR A 126 0.85 2.29 3.84
C THR A 126 0.08 1.05 3.38
N PHE A 127 -0.65 0.39 4.29
CA PHE A 127 -1.50 -0.75 3.96
C PHE A 127 -2.65 -0.37 3.03
N ASP A 128 -3.33 0.75 3.28
CA ASP A 128 -4.41 1.23 2.44
C ASP A 128 -3.92 1.63 1.04
N GLN A 129 -2.75 2.26 0.95
CA GLN A 129 -2.12 2.61 -0.33
C GLN A 129 -1.74 1.36 -1.13
N LEU A 130 -1.11 0.38 -0.49
CA LEU A 130 -0.79 -0.91 -1.13
C LEU A 130 -2.06 -1.62 -1.59
N SER A 131 -3.09 -1.68 -0.74
CA SER A 131 -4.39 -2.29 -1.06
C SER A 131 -5.07 -1.64 -2.26
N LYS A 132 -5.01 -0.30 -2.37
CA LYS A 132 -5.52 0.44 -3.54
C LYS A 132 -4.78 0.06 -4.80
N ARG A 133 -3.44 0.03 -4.75
CA ARG A 133 -2.61 -0.33 -5.91
C ARG A 133 -2.86 -1.77 -6.37
N LEU A 134 -2.91 -2.73 -5.45
CA LEU A 134 -3.23 -4.13 -5.77
C LEU A 134 -4.63 -4.28 -6.37
N SER A 135 -5.62 -3.54 -5.87
CA SER A 135 -6.97 -3.53 -6.45
C SER A 135 -6.98 -2.97 -7.87
N SER A 136 -6.27 -1.87 -8.12
CA SER A 136 -6.18 -1.25 -9.45
C SER A 136 -5.43 -2.13 -10.46
N SER A 137 -4.34 -2.79 -10.03
CA SER A 137 -3.61 -3.74 -10.88
C SER A 137 -4.46 -4.96 -11.25
N SER A 138 -5.30 -5.44 -10.32
CA SER A 138 -6.24 -6.53 -10.62
C SER A 138 -7.32 -6.12 -11.63
N LEU A 139 -7.76 -4.86 -11.63
CA LEU A 139 -8.75 -4.35 -12.60
C LEU A 139 -8.14 -4.11 -13.99
N ALA A 140 -6.85 -3.71 -14.06
CA ALA A 140 -6.14 -3.51 -15.32
C ALA A 140 -5.87 -4.82 -16.10
N LEU A 141 -5.87 -5.96 -15.41
CA LEU A 141 -5.70 -7.29 -16.00
C LEU A 141 -7.00 -7.93 -16.50
N ALA A 142 -8.16 -7.28 -16.31
CA ALA A 142 -9.40 -7.73 -16.93
C ALA A 142 -9.24 -7.61 -18.46
N PRO A 143 -9.36 -8.70 -19.25
CA PRO A 143 -9.28 -8.61 -20.69
C PRO A 143 -10.39 -7.66 -21.14
N LYS A 144 -10.03 -6.55 -21.80
CA LYS A 144 -10.97 -5.84 -22.65
C LYS A 144 -11.45 -6.88 -23.66
N LYS A 145 -12.67 -7.41 -23.47
CA LYS A 145 -13.35 -8.17 -24.52
C LYS A 145 -13.43 -7.23 -25.71
N GLN A 146 -12.53 -7.39 -26.68
CA GLN A 146 -12.69 -6.79 -27.99
C GLN A 146 -13.99 -7.36 -28.54
N SER A 147 -15.03 -6.53 -28.60
CA SER A 147 -16.25 -6.86 -29.32
C SER A 147 -15.88 -6.91 -30.80
N LEU A 148 -15.55 -8.11 -31.28
CA LEU A 148 -15.71 -8.44 -32.69
C LEU A 148 -17.20 -8.68 -32.90
N ASP A 149 -17.96 -7.61 -33.10
CA ASP A 149 -19.32 -7.71 -33.63
C ASP A 149 -19.22 -8.04 -35.13
N ALA A 150 -19.08 -9.34 -35.40
CA ALA A 150 -19.52 -9.92 -36.65
C ALA A 150 -21.04 -10.05 -36.58
N ARG A 151 -21.78 -9.14 -37.23
CA ARG A 151 -23.21 -9.35 -37.49
C ARG A 151 -23.55 -9.15 -38.96
N HIS A 152 -23.73 -10.30 -39.59
CA HIS A 152 -24.63 -10.56 -40.71
C HIS A 152 -26.07 -10.08 -40.42
N GLY A 153 -26.75 -9.62 -41.48
CA GLY A 153 -28.22 -9.48 -41.56
C GLY A 153 -28.62 -8.39 -42.57
N ARG A 154 -28.68 -8.70 -43.89
CA ARG A 154 -29.81 -9.23 -44.68
C ARG A 154 -30.88 -8.19 -45.08
N ASN A 155 -31.24 -8.25 -46.37
CA ASN A 155 -32.42 -7.74 -47.10
C ASN A 155 -32.12 -6.56 -48.05
N GLY A 156 -32.41 -6.61 -49.36
CA GLY A 156 -33.05 -7.64 -50.17
C GLY A 156 -33.08 -7.27 -51.66
N HIS A 157 -33.49 -8.24 -52.49
CA HIS A 157 -34.28 -8.13 -53.75
C HIS A 157 -33.76 -7.17 -54.86
N GLN A 158 -33.70 -7.50 -56.16
CA GLN A 158 -34.29 -8.56 -56.98
C GLN A 158 -33.86 -8.31 -58.45
N TYR A 159 -33.72 -9.37 -59.27
CA TYR A 159 -33.82 -9.46 -60.76
C TYR A 159 -32.96 -8.51 -61.64
N LYS A 160 -32.50 -8.79 -62.87
CA LYS A 160 -32.47 -9.92 -63.83
C LYS A 160 -31.53 -9.44 -64.97
N THR A 161 -30.73 -10.35 -65.54
CA THR A 161 -30.33 -10.47 -66.98
C THR A 161 -29.70 -9.24 -67.69
N LYS A 162 -28.58 -9.29 -68.42
CA LYS A 162 -28.26 -10.13 -69.60
C LYS A 162 -26.77 -9.98 -69.98
N LYS A 163 -26.27 -11.00 -70.68
CA LYS A 163 -25.09 -11.05 -71.57
C LYS A 163 -24.66 -9.70 -72.17
N SER A 164 -23.36 -9.44 -72.27
CA SER A 164 -22.59 -9.74 -73.50
C SER A 164 -21.11 -9.33 -73.36
N THR A 165 -20.26 -10.19 -73.89
CA THR A 165 -18.88 -9.95 -74.31
C THR A 165 -18.74 -8.72 -75.21
N ALA A 166 -17.67 -7.94 -75.02
CA ALA A 166 -16.97 -7.26 -76.12
C ALA A 166 -15.61 -6.72 -75.66
N TYR A 167 -14.58 -7.12 -76.42
CA TYR A 167 -13.23 -6.58 -76.42
C TYR A 167 -13.20 -5.14 -76.97
N HIS A 168 -12.15 -4.38 -76.59
CA HIS A 168 -11.29 -3.53 -77.44
C HIS A 168 -10.88 -2.15 -76.87
N THR A 169 -9.56 -1.93 -76.97
CA THR A 169 -8.82 -0.69 -77.32
C THR A 169 -8.81 0.48 -76.33
N ARG A 170 -7.64 0.80 -75.73
CA ARG A 170 -6.50 1.58 -76.28
C ARG A 170 -6.82 3.06 -76.49
N ALA A 171 -6.35 3.91 -75.57
CA ALA A 171 -5.67 5.20 -75.80
C ALA A 171 -5.31 5.80 -74.42
N LYS A 172 -4.03 5.89 -74.06
CA LYS A 172 -3.17 7.08 -74.21
C LYS A 172 -3.68 8.31 -73.43
N SER A 173 -3.07 8.59 -72.28
CA SER A 173 -2.41 9.89 -72.06
C SER A 173 -1.56 9.86 -70.78
N SER A 174 -0.34 10.35 -70.96
CA SER A 174 0.83 10.51 -70.12
C SER A 174 0.65 11.45 -68.89
N PRO A 175 1.69 11.57 -68.04
CA PRO A 175 1.62 11.94 -66.63
C PRO A 175 1.81 13.44 -66.42
N ASN A 176 1.61 13.92 -65.19
CA ASN A 176 2.27 15.13 -64.76
C ASN A 176 3.09 14.88 -63.49
N VAL A 177 4.36 15.23 -63.61
CA VAL A 177 5.45 15.09 -62.64
C VAL A 177 5.81 16.51 -62.23
N SER A 178 5.74 16.85 -60.96
CA SER A 178 6.54 17.91 -60.31
C SER A 178 6.37 17.72 -58.79
N VAL A 179 7.30 17.17 -58.01
CA VAL A 179 8.70 17.54 -57.68
C VAL A 179 8.81 18.78 -56.79
N THR A 180 9.28 18.53 -55.55
CA THR A 180 9.96 19.41 -54.56
C THR A 180 9.13 20.48 -53.83
N ARG A 181 9.44 20.89 -52.59
CA ARG A 181 10.74 20.95 -51.88
C ARG A 181 10.53 21.12 -50.36
N ASN A 182 11.48 20.61 -49.57
CA ASN A 182 11.73 20.96 -48.17
C ASN A 182 12.06 22.45 -47.98
N GLY A 183 11.73 22.96 -46.80
CA GLY A 183 12.20 24.21 -46.21
C GLY A 183 11.57 24.37 -44.84
#